data_AF-A0A7K4IBQ5-F1
#
_entry.id   AF-A0A7K4IBQ5-F1
#
_cell.length_a   1.000
_cell.length_b   1.000
_cell.length_c   1.000
_cell.angle_alpha   90.00
_cell.angle_beta   90.00
_cell.angle_gamma   90.00
#
_symmetry.space_group_name_H-M   'P 1'
#
loop_
_entity.id
_entity.type
_entity.pdbx_description
1 polymer ?
#
loop_
_entity_poly.entity_id
_entity_poly.type
_entity_poly.pdbx_seq_one_letter_code
_entity_poly.pdbx_strand_id
1 'polypeptide(L)'
;MTHDTTSPGTYRDVSDLRTQYFCEYRYYLEQRHGNEPSRAAARGSALHQHPLAVHDMTAPNGPLLILIIVVAIVAAILWIMW
;
A
#
# COMPACT_ATOMS: atom_id res chain seq x y z
N MET A 1 -36.74 14.35 -2.97
CA MET A 1 -35.35 14.24 -2.51
C MET A 1 -34.54 15.27 -3.27
N THR A 2 -34.36 16.44 -2.68
CA THR A 2 -33.58 17.55 -3.24
C THR A 2 -32.09 17.28 -3.00
N HIS A 3 -31.31 17.23 -4.08
CA HIS A 3 -29.87 17.06 -4.03
C HIS A 3 -29.22 18.41 -3.69
N ASP A 4 -28.70 18.54 -2.47
CA ASP A 4 -27.86 19.66 -2.04
C ASP A 4 -26.42 19.41 -2.52
N THR A 5 -25.82 20.35 -3.26
CA THR A 5 -24.53 20.19 -3.96
C THR A 5 -23.35 20.87 -3.25
N THR A 6 -23.51 21.33 -2.00
CA THR A 6 -22.52 22.16 -1.29
C THR A 6 -21.99 21.58 0.03
N SER A 7 -21.95 20.25 0.19
CA SER A 7 -21.16 19.58 1.23
C SER A 7 -19.96 18.90 0.55
N PRO A 8 -18.72 18.89 1.11
CA PRO A 8 -17.61 18.13 0.54
C PRO A 8 -18.11 16.70 0.34
N GLY A 9 -18.36 16.38 -0.94
CA GLY A 9 -19.25 15.30 -1.30
C GLY A 9 -18.75 14.01 -0.68
N THR A 10 -19.62 13.33 0.04
CA THR A 10 -19.37 11.97 0.53
C THR A 10 -18.99 11.12 -0.66
N TYR A 11 -17.69 10.93 -0.88
CA TYR A 11 -17.19 10.07 -1.94
C TYR A 11 -17.73 8.67 -1.65
N ARG A 12 -18.55 8.16 -2.57
CA ARG A 12 -19.08 6.80 -2.47
C ARG A 12 -17.96 5.82 -2.79
N ASP A 13 -17.89 4.74 -2.02
CA ASP A 13 -16.98 3.66 -2.33
C ASP A 13 -17.32 3.09 -3.73
N VAL A 14 -16.29 2.78 -4.51
CA VAL A 14 -16.44 2.13 -5.81
C VAL A 14 -17.09 0.76 -5.66
N SER A 15 -16.89 0.10 -4.50
CA SER A 15 -17.56 -1.15 -4.16
C SER A 15 -19.09 -0.99 -4.10
N ASP A 16 -19.57 0.07 -3.46
CA ASP A 16 -21.00 0.42 -3.37
C ASP A 16 -21.61 0.73 -4.73
N LEU A 17 -20.92 1.53 -5.54
CA LEU A 17 -21.36 1.86 -6.90
C LEU A 17 -21.51 0.60 -7.76
N ARG A 18 -20.57 -0.34 -7.61
CA ARG A 18 -20.61 -1.62 -8.31
C ARG A 18 -21.81 -2.46 -7.84
N THR A 19 -22.07 -2.56 -6.54
CA THR A 19 -23.22 -3.30 -6.02
C THR A 19 -24.53 -2.70 -6.50
N GLN A 20 -24.66 -1.37 -6.47
CA GLN A 20 -25.85 -0.67 -6.99
C GLN A 20 -26.06 -0.96 -8.49
N TYR A 21 -25.00 -0.94 -9.30
CA TYR A 21 -25.09 -1.24 -10.73
C TYR A 21 -25.54 -2.68 -11.02
N PHE A 22 -25.06 -3.66 -10.25
CA PHE A 22 -25.45 -5.06 -10.45
C PHE A 22 -26.85 -5.38 -9.91
N CYS A 23 -27.21 -4.86 -8.73
CA CYS A 23 -28.51 -5.09 -8.12
C CYS A 23 -28.84 -3.99 -7.12
N GLU A 24 -29.66 -3.03 -7.54
CA GLU A 24 -30.08 -1.90 -6.71
C GLU A 24 -30.83 -2.34 -5.45
N TYR A 25 -31.67 -3.38 -5.56
CA TYR A 25 -32.41 -3.90 -4.40
C TYR A 25 -31.47 -4.51 -3.34
N ARG A 26 -30.40 -5.19 -3.77
CA ARG A 26 -29.38 -5.70 -2.85
C ARG A 26 -28.66 -4.55 -2.16
N TYR A 27 -28.27 -3.51 -2.91
CA TYR A 27 -27.63 -2.33 -2.32
C TYR A 27 -28.50 -1.69 -1.24
N TYR A 28 -29.80 -1.55 -1.50
CA TYR A 28 -30.76 -1.04 -0.52
C TYR A 28 -30.81 -1.90 0.76
N LEU A 29 -30.80 -3.23 0.62
CA LEU A 29 -30.78 -4.13 1.79
C LEU A 29 -29.48 -4.03 2.58
N GLU A 30 -28.32 -3.96 1.91
CA GLU A 30 -27.01 -3.79 2.56
C GLU A 30 -26.93 -2.46 3.34
N GLN A 31 -27.50 -1.37 2.81
CA GLN A 31 -27.58 -0.09 3.54
C GLN A 31 -28.48 -0.16 4.78
N ARG A 32 -29.60 -0.90 4.70
CA ARG A 32 -30.63 -0.90 5.74
C ARG A 32 -30.37 -1.93 6.84
N HIS A 33 -29.76 -3.06 6.50
CA HIS A 33 -29.52 -4.18 7.41
C HIS A 33 -28.04 -4.41 7.71
N GLY A 34 -27.15 -3.70 7.02
CA GLY A 34 -25.71 -3.94 7.10
C GLY A 34 -25.26 -5.11 6.24
N ASN A 35 -23.94 -5.28 6.13
CA ASN A 35 -23.32 -6.39 5.42
C ASN A 35 -22.39 -7.14 6.38
N GLU A 36 -22.67 -8.43 6.59
CA GLU A 36 -21.86 -9.32 7.43
C GLU A 36 -20.62 -9.77 6.64
N PRO A 37 -19.39 -9.48 7.11
CA PRO A 37 -18.19 -9.89 6.39
C PRO A 37 -18.07 -11.41 6.36
N SER A 38 -17.96 -11.96 5.15
CA SER A 38 -17.69 -13.38 5.00
C SER A 38 -16.31 -13.76 5.55
N ARG A 39 -16.12 -15.03 5.94
CA ARG A 39 -14.81 -15.56 6.35
C ARG A 39 -13.71 -15.32 5.30
N ALA A 40 -14.09 -15.34 4.02
CA ALA A 40 -13.17 -15.05 2.92
C ALA A 40 -12.78 -13.56 2.89
N ALA A 41 -13.74 -12.65 3.10
CA ALA A 41 -13.48 -11.22 3.18
C ALA A 41 -12.56 -10.87 4.36
N ALA A 42 -12.81 -11.46 5.53
CA ALA A 42 -11.97 -11.27 6.73
C ALA A 42 -10.53 -11.78 6.52
N ARG A 43 -10.36 -12.92 5.85
CA ARG A 43 -9.03 -13.45 5.50
C ARG A 43 -8.33 -12.57 4.47
N GLY A 44 -9.06 -12.09 3.46
CA GLY A 44 -8.54 -11.15 2.47
C GLY A 44 -8.06 -9.85 3.10
N SER A 45 -8.84 -9.25 4.00
CA SER A 45 -8.44 -8.02 4.70
C SER A 45 -7.20 -8.22 5.57
N ALA A 46 -7.07 -9.38 6.22
CA ALA A 46 -5.87 -9.71 7.00
C ALA A 46 -4.61 -9.80 6.11
N LEU A 47 -4.72 -10.31 4.89
CA LEU A 47 -3.60 -10.31 3.92
C LEU A 47 -3.22 -8.89 3.49
N HIS A 48 -4.18 -7.97 3.34
CA HIS A 48 -3.89 -6.58 2.99
C HIS A 48 -3.31 -5.77 4.16
N GLN A 49 -3.62 -6.13 5.41
CA GLN A 49 -3.09 -5.50 6.62
C GLN A 49 -1.65 -5.92 6.93
N HIS A 50 -1.23 -7.09 6.44
CA HIS A 50 0.17 -7.49 6.40
C HIS A 50 0.67 -7.30 4.98
N PRO A 51 1.02 -6.07 4.54
CA PRO A 51 1.87 -5.95 3.36
C PRO A 51 3.05 -6.84 3.69
N LEU A 52 3.20 -7.92 2.91
CA LEU A 52 4.34 -8.84 2.97
C LEU A 52 5.52 -7.99 3.36
N ALA A 53 6.09 -8.26 4.52
CA ALA A 53 7.25 -7.54 4.98
C ALA A 53 8.25 -7.64 3.83
N VAL A 54 8.32 -6.57 3.03
CA VAL A 54 9.46 -6.29 2.18
C VAL A 54 10.50 -5.79 3.17
N HIS A 55 10.81 -6.65 4.15
CA HIS A 55 11.87 -6.44 5.08
C HIS A 55 13.12 -6.76 4.29
N ASP A 56 13.69 -5.68 3.78
CA ASP A 56 15.12 -5.52 3.62
C ASP A 56 15.81 -6.58 2.77
N MET A 57 15.63 -6.47 1.45
CA MET A 57 16.76 -6.66 0.54
C MET A 57 17.69 -5.43 0.58
N THR A 58 17.99 -4.96 1.78
CA THR A 58 19.06 -4.02 2.09
C THR A 58 19.89 -4.69 3.17
N ALA A 59 20.38 -5.89 2.85
CA ALA A 59 21.60 -6.36 3.50
C ALA A 59 22.61 -5.21 3.35
N PRO A 60 23.11 -4.61 4.44
CA PRO A 60 24.09 -3.55 4.31
C PRO A 60 25.29 -4.21 3.64
N ASN A 61 25.60 -3.79 2.42
CA ASN A 61 26.81 -4.17 1.71
C ASN A 61 28.05 -3.53 2.39
N GLY A 62 28.11 -3.60 3.72
CA GLY A 62 29.22 -3.16 4.56
C GLY A 62 30.58 -3.61 4.04
N PRO A 63 30.78 -4.88 3.62
CA PRO A 63 32.07 -5.27 3.06
C PRO A 63 32.41 -4.56 1.74
N LEU A 64 31.41 -4.27 0.90
CA LEU A 64 31.61 -3.56 -0.37
C LEU A 64 31.93 -2.07 -0.14
N LEU A 65 31.28 -1.45 0.85
CA LEU A 65 31.57 -0.06 1.24
C LEU A 65 32.98 0.08 1.83
N ILE A 66 33.40 -0.89 2.65
CA ILE A 66 34.78 -0.96 3.17
C ILE A 66 35.78 -1.11 2.02
N LEU A 67 35.50 -1.97 1.04
CA LEU A 67 36.35 -2.15 -0.14
C LEU A 67 36.52 -0.84 -0.93
N ILE A 68 35.43 -0.10 -1.17
CA ILE A 68 35.47 1.19 -1.87
C ILE A 68 36.36 2.20 -1.12
N ILE A 69 36.25 2.27 0.21
CA ILE A 69 37.07 3.17 1.03
C ILE A 69 38.55 2.80 0.90
N VAL A 70 38.90 1.51 0.97
CA VAL A 70 40.30 1.06 0.84
C VAL A 70 40.87 1.43 -0.53
N VAL A 71 40.12 1.19 -1.61
CA VAL A 71 40.56 1.55 -2.98
C VAL A 71 40.75 3.06 -3.12
N ALA A 72 39.85 3.87 -2.56
CA ALA A 72 39.96 5.33 -2.59
C ALA A 72 41.20 5.83 -1.84
N ILE A 73 41.54 5.24 -0.69
CA ILE A 73 42.75 5.60 0.08
C ILE A 73 44.01 5.25 -0.73
N VAL A 74 44.08 4.06 -1.32
CA VAL A 74 45.24 3.65 -2.13
C VAL A 74 45.43 4.57 -3.33
N ALA A 75 44.35 4.93 -4.04
CA ALA A 75 44.41 5.85 -5.16
C ALA A 75 44.90 7.24 -4.74
N ALA A 76 44.44 7.76 -3.60
CA ALA A 76 44.89 9.04 -3.06
C ALA A 76 46.39 9.04 -2.70
N ILE A 77 46.89 7.96 -2.11
CA ILE A 77 48.33 7.81 -1.79
C ILE A 77 49.15 7.78 -3.07
N LEU A 78 48.75 6.97 -4.06
CA LEU A 78 49.44 6.89 -5.35
C LEU A 78 49.46 8.24 -6.07
N TRP A 79 48.37 9.02 -5.99
CA TRP A 79 48.29 10.36 -6.57
C TRP A 79 49.27 11.35 -5.91
N ILE A 80 49.47 11.26 -4.60
CA ILE A 80 50.42 12.15 -3.89
C ILE A 80 51.87 11.75 -4.18
N MET A 81 52.12 10.46 -4.41
CA MET A 81 53.46 9.93 -4.67
C MET A 81 53.92 10.10 -6.12
N TRP A 82 52.99 10.24 -7.07
CA TRP A 82 53.25 10.47 -8.49
C TRP A 82 53.32 11.98 -8.77
#